data_AF-A0A524L9D7-F1
#
_entry.id   AF-A0A524L9D7-F1
#
_cell.length_a   1.000
_cell.length_b   1.000
_cell.length_c   1.000
_cell.angle_alpha   90.00
_cell.angle_beta   90.00
_cell.angle_gamma   90.00
#
_symmetry.space_group_name_H-M   'P 1'
#
loop_
_entity.id
_entity.type
_entity.pdbx_description
1 polymer ?
#
loop_
_entity_poly.entity_id
_entity_poly.type
_entity_poly.pdbx_seq_one_letter_code
_entity_poly.pdbx_strand_id
1 'polypeptide(L)' 'MSRIGKQPVELPKGVSVERIPDGLRVKGPAGTIDERLPASIAMEIADGQIRFTRP' A
#
# COMPACT_ATOMS: atom_id res chain seq x y z
N MET A 1 13.22 -17.26 2.48
CA MET A 1 13.38 -15.84 2.06
C MET A 1 12.07 -15.34 1.47
N SER A 2 11.18 -14.83 2.32
CA SER A 2 9.85 -14.43 1.87
C SER A 2 9.95 -13.15 1.05
N ARG A 3 9.63 -13.21 -0.24
CA ARG A 3 9.68 -12.10 -1.21
C ARG A 3 8.32 -11.41 -1.37
N ILE A 4 7.40 -11.61 -0.42
CA ILE A 4 6.03 -11.07 -0.46
C ILE A 4 6.06 -9.54 -0.59
N GLY A 5 6.98 -8.86 0.08
CA GLY A 5 7.13 -7.40 -0.04
C GLY A 5 7.57 -6.88 -1.41
N LYS A 6 8.00 -7.74 -2.36
CA LYS A 6 8.27 -7.36 -3.77
C LYS A 6 7.07 -7.63 -4.68
N GLN A 7 6.06 -8.33 -4.19
CA GLN A 7 4.88 -8.65 -4.99
C GLN A 7 4.02 -7.39 -5.09
N PRO A 8 3.56 -7.05 -6.31
CA PRO A 8 2.58 -6.00 -6.46
C PRO A 8 1.26 -6.41 -5.80
N VAL A 9 0.63 -5.46 -5.12
CA VAL A 9 -0.70 -5.62 -4.52
C VAL A 9 -1.70 -4.98 -5.45
N GLU A 10 -2.52 -5.77 -6.12
CA GLU A 10 -3.58 -5.26 -6.98
C GLU A 10 -4.67 -4.57 -6.16
N LEU A 11 -5.06 -3.37 -6.56
CA LEU A 11 -6.14 -2.60 -5.93
C LEU A 11 -7.48 -2.99 -6.56
N PRO A 12 -8.42 -3.52 -5.76
CA PRO A 12 -9.77 -3.79 -6.23
C PRO A 12 -10.50 -2.48 -6.60
N LYS A 13 -11.44 -2.57 -7.55
CA LYS A 13 -12.29 -1.44 -7.92
C LYS A 13 -13.12 -0.97 -6.71
N GLY A 14 -12.96 0.30 -6.33
CA GLY A 14 -13.62 0.89 -5.16
C GLY A 14 -12.75 1.02 -3.92
N VAL A 15 -11.46 0.67 -4.00
CA VAL A 15 -10.47 0.90 -2.94
C VAL A 15 -9.56 2.06 -3.33
N SER A 16 -9.52 3.10 -2.48
CA SER A 16 -8.62 4.24 -2.59
C SER A 16 -7.51 4.11 -1.56
N VAL A 17 -6.25 4.28 -1.98
CA VAL A 17 -5.11 4.27 -1.08
C VAL A 17 -4.43 5.63 -1.05
N GLU A 18 -4.26 6.14 0.16
CA GLU A 18 -3.62 7.40 0.46
C GLU A 18 -2.31 7.12 1.23
N ARG A 19 -1.23 7.79 0.83
CA ARG A 19 0.02 7.76 1.59
C ARG A 19 -0.05 8.84 2.68
N ILE A 20 0.13 8.43 3.93
CA ILE A 20 0.19 9.34 5.09
C ILE A 20 1.64 9.38 5.64
N PRO A 21 2.03 10.41 6.40
CA PRO A 21 3.41 10.55 6.87
C PRO A 21 3.90 9.36 7.71
N ASP A 22 3.02 8.80 8.54
CA ASP A 22 3.31 7.66 9.42
C ASP A 22 2.95 6.29 8.81
N GLY A 23 2.51 6.24 7.55
CA GLY A 23 2.06 4.97 6.95
C GLY A 23 1.19 5.07 5.70
N LEU A 24 0.19 4.19 5.62
CA LEU A 24 -0.77 4.13 4.53
C LEU A 24 -2.21 4.12 5.08
N ARG A 25 -3.12 4.73 4.34
CA ARG A 25 -4.55 4.73 4.63
C ARG A 25 -5.29 4.12 3.45
N VAL A 26 -6.04 3.05 3.70
CA VAL A 26 -6.89 2.38 2.71
C VAL A 26 -8.32 2.73 2.99
N LYS A 27 -9.01 3.35 2.04
CA LYS A 27 -10.46 3.57 2.06
C LYS A 27 -11.11 2.56 1.13
N GLY A 28 -11.96 1.71 1.66
CA GLY A 28 -12.73 0.74 0.88
C GLY A 28 -14.23 0.82 1.18
N PRO A 29 -15.05 0.03 0.48
CA PRO A 29 -16.51 -0.01 0.68
C PRO A 29 -16.91 -0.50 2.08
N ALA A 30 -16.03 -1.24 2.77
CA ALA A 30 -16.26 -1.76 4.12
C ALA A 30 -15.76 -0.83 5.25
N GLY A 31 -15.08 0.28 4.92
CA GLY A 31 -14.52 1.20 5.91
C GLY A 31 -13.13 1.74 5.53
N THR A 32 -12.53 2.50 6.45
CA THR A 32 -11.17 3.03 6.32
C THR A 32 -10.24 2.32 7.28
N ILE A 33 -9.09 1.86 6.80
CA ILE A 33 -8.04 1.20 7.59
C ILE A 33 -6.78 2.05 7.49
N ASP A 34 -6.20 2.31 8.65
CA ASP A 34 -4.91 3.00 8.78
C ASP A 34 -3.86 1.99 9.22
N GLU A 35 -2.82 1.83 8.41
CA GLU A 35 -1.69 0.98 8.74
C GLU A 35 -0.41 1.82 8.83
N ARG A 36 0.35 1.65 9.91
CA ARG A 36 1.64 2.34 10.05
C ARG A 36 2.71 1.60 9.28
N LEU A 37 3.36 2.29 8.33
CA LEU A 37 4.49 1.74 7.59
C LEU A 37 5.79 2.41 8.05
N PRO A 38 6.88 1.65 8.20
CA PRO A 38 8.21 2.21 8.40
C PRO A 38 8.61 3.14 7.24
N ALA A 39 9.21 4.28 7.56
CA ALA A 39 9.68 5.26 6.57
C ALA A 39 10.74 4.72 5.59
N SER A 40 11.37 3.59 5.92
CA SER A 40 12.34 2.89 5.06
C SER A 40 11.69 2.11 3.91
N ILE A 41 10.36 1.98 3.88
CA ILE A 41 9.64 1.30 2.81
C ILE A 41 9.12 2.34 1.82
N ALA A 42 9.58 2.24 0.57
CA ALA A 42 9.01 3.02 -0.52
C ALA A 42 7.75 2.32 -1.06
N MET A 43 6.70 3.11 -1.29
CA MET A 43 5.44 2.69 -1.87
C MET A 43 5.23 3.44 -3.19
N GLU A 44 5.06 2.70 -4.27
CA GLU A 44 4.73 3.19 -5.60
C GLU A 44 3.34 2.68 -6.00
N ILE A 45 2.52 3.56 -6.55
CA ILE A 45 1.19 3.20 -7.07
C ILE A 45 1.27 3.33 -8.59
N ALA A 46 1.19 2.21 -9.31
CA ALA A 46 1.25 2.15 -10.77
C ALA A 46 0.11 1.28 -11.30
N ASP A 47 -0.68 1.80 -12.24
CA ASP A 47 -1.71 1.05 -12.99
C ASP A 47 -2.70 0.23 -12.14
N GLY A 48 -3.11 0.77 -10.98
CA GLY A 48 -4.02 0.08 -10.06
C GLY A 48 -3.35 -1.03 -9.25
N GLN A 49 -2.02 -1.00 -9.12
CA GLN A 49 -1.25 -1.88 -8.27
C GLN A 49 -0.35 -1.06 -7.35
N ILE A 50 -0.16 -1.53 -6.11
CA ILE A 50 0.76 -0.94 -5.14
C ILE A 50 1.99 -1.82 -5.08
N ARG A 51 3.14 -1.23 -5.34
CA ARG A 51 4.42 -1.89 -5.20
C ARG A 51 5.15 -1.34 -3.99
N PHE A 52 5.62 -2.26 -3.15
CA PHE A 52 6.49 -1.92 -2.04
C PHE A 52 7.93 -2.28 -2.40
N THR A 53 8.86 -1.39 -2.09
CA THR A 53 10.29 -1.62 -2.29
C THR A 53 11.03 -1.28 -1.01
N ARG A 54 11.82 -2.24 -0.52
CA ARG A 54 12.79 -2.04 0.55
C ARG A 54 14.16 -1.77 -0.10
N PRO A 55 14.88 -0.69 0.27
CA PRO A 55 16.25 -0.48 -0.16
C PRO A 55 17.18 -1.61 0.31
#